data_AF-A0ABD0UTQ5-F1
#
_entry.id   AF-A0ABD0UTQ5-F1
#
_cell.length_a   1.000
_cell.length_b   1.000
_cell.length_c   1.000
_cell.angle_alpha   90.00
_cell.angle_beta   90.00
_cell.angle_gamma   90.00
#
_symmetry.space_group_name_H-M   'P 1'
#
loop_
_entity.id
_entity.type
_entity.pdbx_description
1 polymer ?
#
loop_
_entity_poly.entity_id
_entity_poly.type
_entity_poly.pdbx_seq_one_letter_code
_entity_poly.pdbx_strand_id
1 'polypeptide(L)'
;MAHNKEEEAKLREYNDVSLVKLGPAEKYLKALLDIPFAFKRVDAIPYIINFDSEVAYEELRSSKLFLKLLEAVLKIGRCSSF
;
A
#
# COMPACT_ATOMS: atom_id res chain seq x y z
N MET A 1 12.04 3.14 -3.42
CA MET A 1 13.50 3.00 -3.19
C MET A 1 14.12 2.31 -4.39
N ALA A 2 15.27 2.77 -4.89
CA ALA A 2 15.90 2.22 -6.10
C ALA A 2 16.28 0.75 -5.87
N HIS A 3 15.57 -0.17 -6.53
CA HIS A 3 15.83 -1.59 -6.43
C HIS A 3 17.15 -1.91 -7.14
N ASN A 4 18.19 -2.18 -6.36
CA ASN A 4 19.47 -2.63 -6.87
C ASN A 4 19.40 -4.12 -7.22
N LYS A 5 18.84 -4.44 -8.40
CA LYS A 5 18.72 -5.82 -8.92
C LYS A 5 20.04 -6.58 -8.92
N GLU A 6 21.16 -5.88 -8.95
CA GLU A 6 22.50 -6.45 -8.89
C GLU A 6 22.84 -6.98 -7.48
N GLU A 7 22.41 -6.29 -6.42
CA GLU A 7 22.58 -6.74 -5.04
C GLU A 7 21.68 -7.94 -4.71
N GLU A 8 20.44 -7.97 -5.24
CA GLU A 8 19.56 -9.13 -5.09
C GLU A 8 20.14 -10.38 -5.76
N ALA A 9 20.77 -10.22 -6.94
CA ALA A 9 21.44 -11.32 -7.64
C ALA A 9 22.64 -11.84 -6.85
N LYS A 10 23.48 -10.95 -6.33
CA LYS A 10 24.62 -11.30 -5.46
C LYS A 10 24.17 -12.07 -4.23
N LEU A 11 23.11 -11.62 -3.56
CA LEU A 11 22.56 -12.28 -2.36
C LEU A 11 21.97 -13.68 -2.64
N ARG A 12 21.47 -13.93 -3.86
CA ARG A 12 20.96 -15.25 -4.28
C ARG A 12 22.06 -16.26 -4.57
N GLU A 13 23.25 -15.82 -4.99
CA GLU A 13 24.39 -16.70 -5.26
C GLU A 13 25.06 -17.23 -3.98
N TYR A 14 24.81 -16.62 -2.82
CA TYR A 14 25.34 -17.10 -1.55
C TYR A 14 24.65 -18.41 -1.10
N ASN A 15 25.38 -19.51 -1.10
CA ASN A 15 24.93 -20.83 -0.58
C ASN A 15 24.90 -20.90 0.96
N ASP A 16 24.26 -21.91 1.55
CA ASP A 16 24.11 -22.09 3.01
C ASP A 16 25.43 -22.03 3.80
N VAL A 17 26.52 -22.58 3.26
CA VAL A 17 27.84 -22.55 3.90
C VAL A 17 28.38 -21.12 4.05
N SER A 18 27.96 -20.22 3.17
CA SER A 18 28.38 -18.82 3.14
C SER A 18 27.48 -17.89 3.98
N LEU A 19 26.35 -18.39 4.49
CA LEU A 19 25.51 -17.69 5.48
C LEU A 19 26.24 -17.38 6.79
N VAL A 20 27.27 -18.18 7.12
CA VAL A 20 28.08 -17.94 8.32
C VAL A 20 28.93 -16.66 8.18
N LYS A 21 29.26 -16.25 6.95
CA LYS A 21 30.03 -15.02 6.66
C LYS A 21 29.17 -13.77 6.46
N LEU A 22 27.87 -13.93 6.24
CA LEU A 22 26.93 -12.83 6.02
C LEU A 22 26.59 -12.15 7.37
N GLY A 23 26.60 -10.82 7.37
CA GLY A 23 26.19 -10.01 8.50
C GLY A 23 24.69 -10.15 8.82
N PRO A 24 24.24 -9.68 9.99
CA PRO A 24 22.82 -9.77 10.39
C PRO A 24 21.85 -9.14 9.38
N ALA A 25 22.24 -8.01 8.77
CA ALA A 25 21.44 -7.31 7.77
C ALA A 25 21.32 -8.09 6.45
N GLU A 26 22.41 -8.70 6.00
CA GLU A 26 22.43 -9.45 4.73
C GLU A 26 21.66 -10.78 4.86
N LYS A 27 21.72 -11.41 6.05
CA LYS A 27 20.87 -12.56 6.39
C LYS A 27 19.39 -12.21 6.32
N TYR A 28 19.01 -11.03 6.85
CA TYR A 28 17.64 -10.54 6.78
C TYR A 28 17.19 -10.31 5.32
N LEU A 29 18.02 -9.66 4.51
CA LEU A 29 17.72 -9.46 3.09
C LEU A 29 17.61 -10.79 2.32
N LYS A 30 18.44 -11.78 2.64
CA LYS A 30 18.32 -13.11 2.04
C LYS A 30 17.00 -13.79 2.40
N ALA A 31 16.59 -13.74 3.66
CA ALA A 31 15.30 -14.28 4.10
C ALA A 31 14.11 -13.55 3.43
N LEU A 32 14.24 -12.25 3.15
CA LEU A 32 13.25 -11.51 2.37
C LEU A 32 13.20 -11.96 0.89
N LEU A 33 14.34 -12.32 0.29
CA LEU A 33 14.40 -12.78 -1.11
C LEU A 33 13.71 -14.13 -1.33
N ASP A 34 13.60 -14.95 -0.28
CA ASP A 34 12.83 -16.21 -0.31
C ASP A 34 11.30 -15.94 -0.37
N ILE A 35 10.85 -14.77 0.07
CA ILE A 35 9.43 -14.40 0.03
C ILE A 35 9.07 -13.90 -1.38
N PRO A 36 8.09 -14.52 -2.06
CA PRO A 36 7.68 -14.09 -3.38
C PRO A 36 7.19 -12.65 -3.39
N PHE A 37 7.76 -11.83 -4.27
CA PHE A 37 7.41 -10.42 -4.45
C PHE A 37 7.58 -9.58 -3.18
N ALA A 38 8.50 -9.93 -2.28
CA ALA A 38 8.69 -9.27 -0.98
C ALA A 38 8.72 -7.73 -1.07
N PHE A 39 9.55 -7.17 -1.96
CA PHE A 39 9.67 -5.72 -2.08
C PHE A 39 8.42 -5.07 -2.67
N LYS A 40 7.75 -5.70 -3.65
CA LYS A 40 6.46 -5.21 -4.16
C LYS A 40 5.39 -5.19 -3.07
N ARG A 41 5.43 -6.14 -2.12
CA ARG A 41 4.53 -6.14 -0.96
C ARG A 41 4.84 -4.96 -0.04
N VAL A 42 6.11 -4.72 0.26
CA VAL A 42 6.54 -3.58 1.08
C VAL A 42 6.14 -2.25 0.44
N ASP A 43 6.28 -2.12 -0.89
CA ASP A 43 5.87 -0.93 -1.63
C ASP A 43 4.33 -0.72 -1.61
N ALA A 44 3.54 -1.80 -1.48
CA ALA A 44 2.08 -1.74 -1.43
C ALA A 44 1.50 -1.51 -0.02
N ILE A 45 2.26 -1.83 1.03
CA ILE A 45 1.81 -1.67 2.44
C ILE A 45 1.37 -0.24 2.77
N PRO A 46 2.07 0.85 2.37
CA PRO A 46 1.64 2.22 2.64
C PRO A 46 0.28 2.54 2.03
N TYR A 47 0.00 2.03 0.84
CA TYR A 47 -1.30 2.20 0.18
C TYR A 47 -2.40 1.48 0.95
N ILE A 48 -2.15 0.26 1.41
CA ILE A 48 -3.13 -0.53 2.19
C ILE A 48 -3.42 0.14 3.53
N ILE A 49 -2.40 0.62 4.24
CA ILE A 49 -2.55 1.26 5.56
C ILE A 49 -3.29 2.59 5.43
N ASN A 50 -2.95 3.38 4.40
CA ASN A 50 -3.57 4.69 4.20
C ASN A 50 -4.84 4.63 3.35
N PHE A 51 -5.27 3.44 2.92
CA PHE A 51 -6.47 3.29 2.09
C PHE A 51 -7.70 3.88 2.78
N ASP A 52 -7.87 3.61 4.09
CA ASP A 52 -8.98 4.15 4.89
C ASP A 52 -8.91 5.68 5.07
N SER A 53 -7.70 6.25 5.01
CA SER A 53 -7.45 7.69 5.13
C SER A 53 -7.59 8.45 3.81
N GLU A 54 -7.33 7.80 2.67
CA GLU A 54 -7.45 8.44 1.35
C GLU A 54 -8.91 8.58 0.90
N VAL A 55 -9.79 7.72 1.42
CA VAL A 55 -11.20 7.96 1.19
C VAL A 55 -11.64 9.08 2.12
N ALA A 56 -11.75 10.27 1.54
CA ALA A 56 -12.28 11.49 2.15
C ALA A 56 -13.76 11.36 2.58
N TYR A 57 -14.24 10.15 2.89
CA TYR A 57 -15.57 9.89 3.42
C TYR A 57 -15.82 10.70 4.68
N GLU A 58 -14.87 10.82 5.60
CA GLU A 58 -15.05 11.60 6.82
C GLU A 58 -15.12 13.11 6.55
N GLU A 59 -14.35 13.63 5.60
CA GLU A 59 -14.42 15.03 5.17
C GLU A 59 -15.71 15.33 4.39
N LEU A 60 -16.14 14.43 3.49
CA LEU A 60 -17.42 14.55 2.78
C LEU A 60 -18.61 14.46 3.75
N ARG A 61 -18.54 13.56 4.74
CA ARG A 61 -19.60 13.32 5.73
C ARG A 61 -19.78 14.51 6.67
N SER A 62 -18.69 15.22 6.99
CA SER A 62 -18.74 16.45 7.79
C SER A 62 -19.04 17.71 6.98
N SER A 63 -18.91 17.66 5.65
CA SER A 63 -19.18 18.80 4.77
C SER A 63 -20.67 19.15 4.70
N LYS A 64 -21.04 20.26 5.35
CA LYS A 64 -22.40 20.83 5.32
C LYS A 64 -22.87 21.17 3.90
N LEU A 65 -21.95 21.52 3.00
CA LEU A 65 -22.27 21.81 1.60
C LEU A 65 -22.66 20.55 0.84
N PHE A 66 -21.93 19.45 1.04
CA PHE A 66 -22.24 18.16 0.45
C PHE A 66 -23.62 17.65 0.90
N LEU A 67 -23.92 17.75 2.19
CA LEU A 67 -25.24 17.37 2.73
C LEU A 67 -26.38 18.21 2.16
N LYS A 68 -26.19 19.53 2.02
CA LYS A 68 -27.19 20.42 1.41
C LYS A 68 -27.42 20.09 -0.08
N LEU A 69 -26.36 19.77 -0.81
CA LEU A 69 -26.47 19.35 -2.20
C LEU A 69 -27.22 18.01 -2.31
N LEU A 70 -26.88 17.03 -1.46
CA LEU A 70 -27.56 15.74 -1.40
C LEU A 70 -29.06 15.92 -1.11
N GLU A 71 -29.41 16.79 -0.15
CA GLU A 71 -30.80 17.11 0.17
C GLU A 71 -31.53 17.76 -1.01
N ALA A 72 -30.89 18.69 -1.72
CA ALA A 72 -31.47 19.32 -2.90
C ALA A 72 -31.73 18.30 -4.03
N VAL A 73 -30.77 17.41 -4.30
CA VAL A 73 -30.93 16.35 -5.31
C VAL A 73 -32.04 15.37 -4.93
N LEU A 74 -32.13 15.00 -3.64
CA LEU A 74 -33.21 14.13 -3.15
C LEU A 74 -34.60 14.80 -3.23
N LYS A 75 -34.69 16.11 -3.00
CA LYS A 75 -35.93 16.87 -3.19
C LYS A 75 -36.32 16.95 -4.67
N ILE A 76 -35.36 17.17 -5.56
CA ILE A 76 -35.60 17.20 -7.01
C ILE A 76 -36.06 15.83 -7.52
N GLY A 77 -35.42 14.75 -7.07
CA GLY A 77 -35.81 13.37 -7.40
C GLY A 77 -37.21 12.99 -6.90
N ARG A 78 -37.69 13.60 -5.81
CA ARG A 78 -39.07 13.43 -5.33
C ARG A 78 -40.09 14.24 -6.13
N CYS A 79 -39.70 15.39 -6.68
CA CYS A 79 -40.56 16.20 -7.55
C CYS A 79 -40.66 15.68 -8.98
N SER A 80 -39.74 14.83 -9.44
CA SER A 80 -39.71 14.30 -10.82
C SER A 80 -40.52 13.02 -11.03
N SER A 81 -41.23 12.54 -9.99
CA SER A 81 -42.13 11.38 -10.06
C SER A 81 -43.62 11.77 -10.26
N PHE A 82 -43.89 12.80 -11.05
CA PHE A 82 -45.25 13.16 -11.50
C PHE A 82 -45.38 13.01 -13.02
#